data_AF-A0A2R4M1X8-F1
#
_entry.id   AF-A0A2R4M1X8-F1
#
_cell.length_a   1.000
_cell.length_b   1.000
_cell.length_c   1.000
_cell.angle_alpha   90.00
_cell.angle_beta   90.00
_cell.angle_gamma   90.00
#
_symmetry.space_group_name_H-M   'P 1'
#
loop_
_entity.id
_entity.type
_entity.pdbx_description
1 polymer ?
#
loop_
_entity_poly.entity_id
_entity_poly.type
_entity_poly.pdbx_seq_one_letter_code
_entity_poly.pdbx_strand_id
1 'polypeptide(L)'
;MKLFTLAALSAASLSLAACGGSSVDGDMSDTDLPAKYDSLEGLVAGAEAGELETASEAMMAGTATMSGALGVGDLGDDGNLEALGDLALTADFTGGTVTGTANNFALYDQDTQAVEAELSGSLSINGTITGTGMTADADGTLNDGEDHLVDLVMDGIFYDYEGDLAVYGDVSGTIDGDYEEGGYAAIAD
;
A
#
# COMPACT_ATOMS: atom_id res chain seq x y z
N MET A 1 57.19 -19.90 -35.61
CA MET A 1 56.91 -18.87 -34.58
C MET A 1 55.40 -18.67 -34.58
N LYS A 2 54.76 -19.00 -33.46
CA LYS A 2 53.30 -19.02 -33.31
C LYS A 2 52.85 -17.60 -32.98
N LEU A 3 52.04 -17.01 -33.86
CA LEU A 3 51.43 -15.70 -33.65
C LEU A 3 50.17 -15.87 -32.81
N PHE A 4 50.13 -15.07 -31.75
CA PHE A 4 49.17 -15.06 -30.67
C PHE A 4 47.86 -14.37 -31.07
N THR A 5 46.75 -15.02 -30.72
CA THR A 5 45.55 -14.46 -30.08
C THR A 5 44.83 -13.27 -30.76
N LEU A 6 43.78 -13.57 -31.52
CA LEU A 6 42.62 -12.68 -31.65
C LEU A 6 41.65 -13.00 -30.51
N ALA A 7 41.58 -12.12 -29.51
CA ALA A 7 40.47 -12.09 -28.57
C ALA A 7 39.39 -11.17 -29.16
N ALA A 8 38.34 -11.79 -29.70
CA ALA A 8 37.05 -11.15 -29.87
C ALA A 8 36.27 -11.36 -28.58
N LEU A 9 35.89 -10.29 -27.89
CA LEU A 9 34.71 -10.25 -27.04
C LEU A 9 34.29 -8.80 -26.90
N SER A 10 33.23 -8.46 -27.64
CA SER A 10 32.42 -7.28 -27.45
C SER A 10 31.85 -7.30 -26.02
N ALA A 11 32.50 -6.57 -25.11
CA ALA A 11 31.83 -6.15 -23.89
C ALA A 11 31.09 -4.86 -24.23
N ALA A 12 29.84 -5.01 -24.65
CA ALA A 12 28.88 -3.92 -24.59
C ALA A 12 28.82 -3.51 -23.11
N SER A 13 29.40 -2.35 -22.80
CA SER A 13 29.10 -1.60 -21.61
C SER A 13 27.62 -1.21 -21.71
N LEU A 14 26.75 -2.11 -21.27
CA LEU A 14 25.42 -1.75 -20.79
C LEU A 14 25.68 -0.84 -19.61
N SER A 15 25.75 0.45 -19.90
CA SER A 15 25.45 1.50 -18.95
C SER A 15 24.11 1.12 -18.36
N LEU A 16 24.16 0.48 -17.20
CA LEU A 16 23.00 0.32 -16.33
C LEU A 16 22.60 1.76 -16.02
N ALA A 17 21.69 2.29 -16.82
CA ALA A 17 20.88 3.42 -16.44
C ALA A 17 20.13 2.91 -15.22
N ALA A 18 20.69 3.21 -14.05
CA ALA A 18 19.89 3.41 -12.86
C ALA A 18 18.95 4.57 -13.17
N CYS A 19 17.81 4.27 -13.82
CA CYS A 19 16.56 4.87 -13.40
C CYS A 19 16.45 4.50 -11.91
N GLY A 20 16.61 5.38 -10.92
CA GLY A 20 16.42 6.82 -10.99
C GLY A 20 14.94 7.19 -11.19
N GLY A 21 14.04 6.23 -11.02
CA GLY A 21 12.60 6.45 -11.03
C GLY A 21 12.11 6.59 -9.61
N SER A 22 11.76 7.82 -9.25
CA SER A 22 10.74 8.20 -8.30
C SER A 22 10.55 7.31 -7.06
N SER A 23 11.29 7.64 -6.00
CA SER A 23 10.68 7.70 -4.68
C SER A 23 9.95 9.04 -4.64
N VAL A 24 8.65 9.03 -4.93
CA VAL A 24 7.73 10.04 -4.42
C VAL A 24 7.21 9.43 -3.13
N ASP A 25 7.55 10.09 -2.03
CA ASP A 25 7.42 9.61 -0.66
C ASP A 25 5.94 9.63 -0.23
N GLY A 26 5.15 8.67 -0.71
CA GLY A 26 3.90 8.25 -0.07
C GLY A 26 4.15 7.22 1.04
N ASP A 27 5.26 7.39 1.76
CA ASP A 27 5.82 6.45 2.73
C ASP A 27 5.03 6.49 4.04
N MET A 28 4.33 5.40 4.39
CA MET A 28 3.65 5.29 5.68
C MET A 28 4.62 5.25 6.87
N SER A 29 5.93 5.03 6.65
CA SER A 29 6.95 4.96 7.69
C SER A 29 7.55 6.31 8.09
N ASP A 30 7.41 7.34 7.24
CA ASP A 30 7.88 8.70 7.54
C ASP A 30 6.85 9.52 8.36
N THR A 31 5.61 9.02 8.48
CA THR A 31 4.57 9.62 9.32
C THR A 31 4.37 8.81 10.61
N ASP A 32 4.40 9.47 11.79
CA ASP A 32 3.95 8.78 13.00
C ASP A 32 2.45 8.47 12.84
N LEU A 33 2.14 7.18 12.69
CA LEU A 33 0.77 6.71 12.61
C LEU A 33 -0.01 7.14 13.86
N PRO A 34 -1.29 7.55 13.72
CA PRO A 34 -2.17 7.74 14.87
C PRO A 34 -2.17 6.51 15.79
N ALA A 35 -2.20 6.72 17.11
CA ALA A 35 -2.08 5.65 18.13
C ALA A 35 -3.00 4.42 17.96
N LYS A 36 -4.10 4.57 17.20
CA LYS A 36 -5.00 3.46 16.86
C LYS A 36 -4.40 2.47 15.84
N TYR A 37 -3.32 2.85 15.16
CA TYR A 37 -2.64 2.08 14.13
C TYR A 37 -1.21 1.68 14.52
N ASP A 38 -0.77 1.93 15.76
CA ASP A 38 0.56 1.55 16.28
C ASP A 38 0.90 0.07 16.01
N SER A 39 -0.10 -0.81 15.98
CA SER A 39 0.10 -2.23 15.67
C SER A 39 0.56 -2.51 14.24
N LEU A 40 0.43 -1.53 13.33
CA LEU A 40 0.82 -1.65 11.93
C LEU A 40 2.25 -1.14 11.67
N GLU A 41 2.81 -0.31 12.54
CA GLU A 41 4.13 0.31 12.36
C GLU A 41 5.22 -0.76 12.10
N GLY A 42 5.24 -1.81 12.92
CA GLY A 42 6.22 -2.89 12.77
C GLY A 42 6.00 -3.74 11.51
N LEU A 43 4.77 -3.86 11.03
CA LEU A 43 4.45 -4.54 9.78
C LEU A 43 4.95 -3.73 8.58
N VAL A 44 4.61 -2.43 8.54
CA VAL A 44 5.03 -1.50 7.47
C VAL A 44 6.55 -1.47 7.37
N ALA A 45 7.23 -1.15 8.48
CA ALA A 45 8.68 -1.06 8.52
C ALA A 45 9.38 -2.38 8.12
N GLY A 46 8.84 -3.52 8.58
CA GLY A 46 9.38 -4.84 8.24
C GLY A 46 9.19 -5.19 6.76
N ALA A 47 8.04 -4.85 6.18
CA ALA A 47 7.73 -5.12 4.78
C ALA A 47 8.63 -4.30 3.84
N GLU A 48 8.77 -3.00 4.12
CA GLU A 48 9.61 -2.07 3.35
C GLU A 48 11.10 -2.40 3.44
N ALA A 49 11.56 -2.81 4.61
CA ALA A 49 12.93 -3.29 4.81
C ALA A 49 13.19 -4.65 4.13
N GLY A 50 12.14 -5.34 3.64
CA GLY A 50 12.23 -6.68 3.07
C GLY A 50 12.62 -7.73 4.11
N GLU A 51 12.27 -7.48 5.38
CA GLU A 51 12.60 -8.35 6.52
C GLU A 51 11.49 -9.37 6.83
N LEU A 52 10.31 -9.20 6.25
CA LEU A 52 9.19 -10.12 6.39
C LEU A 52 9.23 -11.22 5.34
N GLU A 53 8.94 -12.44 5.79
CA GLU A 53 8.70 -13.57 4.90
C GLU A 53 7.28 -13.48 4.34
N THR A 54 7.10 -13.85 3.08
CA THR A 54 5.76 -13.90 2.48
C THR A 54 4.94 -15.00 3.13
N ALA A 55 3.63 -14.80 3.24
CA ALA A 55 2.71 -15.75 3.84
C ALA A 55 2.81 -17.15 3.20
N SER A 56 2.79 -18.18 4.03
CA SER A 56 2.80 -19.57 3.55
C SER A 56 1.44 -19.98 2.97
N GLU A 57 1.43 -21.02 2.11
CA GLU A 57 0.18 -21.60 1.58
C GLU A 57 -0.78 -22.04 2.70
N ALA A 58 -0.26 -22.43 3.87
CA ALA A 58 -1.08 -22.84 5.00
C ALA A 58 -1.79 -21.66 5.68
N MET A 59 -1.17 -20.47 5.67
CA MET A 59 -1.78 -19.23 6.19
C MET A 59 -2.80 -18.67 5.19
N MET A 60 -2.52 -18.81 3.89
CA MET A 60 -3.39 -18.40 2.80
C MET A 60 -4.41 -19.49 2.43
N ALA A 61 -5.07 -20.09 3.42
CA ALA A 61 -6.05 -21.14 3.21
C ALA A 61 -7.44 -20.70 3.69
N GLY A 62 -8.48 -20.99 2.88
CA GLY A 62 -9.85 -20.65 3.24
C GLY A 62 -10.12 -19.15 3.13
N THR A 63 -10.66 -18.56 4.20
CA THR A 63 -11.04 -17.14 4.27
C THR A 63 -10.45 -16.50 5.53
N ALA A 64 -9.96 -15.28 5.42
CA ALA A 64 -9.51 -14.47 6.56
C ALA A 64 -10.18 -13.10 6.55
N THR A 65 -10.57 -12.61 7.73
CA THR A 65 -10.92 -11.20 7.93
C THR A 65 -9.70 -10.48 8.48
N MET A 66 -9.47 -9.25 8.02
CA MET A 66 -8.30 -8.46 8.35
C MET A 66 -8.71 -7.03 8.61
N SER A 67 -8.06 -6.42 9.60
CA SER A 67 -8.31 -5.04 10.01
C SER A 67 -7.01 -4.24 9.93
N GLY A 68 -7.10 -2.97 9.55
CA GLY A 68 -5.92 -2.14 9.37
C GLY A 68 -6.21 -0.71 8.97
N ALA A 69 -5.33 -0.12 8.17
CA ALA A 69 -5.44 1.26 7.69
C ALA A 69 -5.16 1.37 6.18
N LEU A 70 -5.78 2.38 5.57
CA LEU A 70 -5.46 2.86 4.23
C LEU A 70 -5.11 4.35 4.34
N GLY A 71 -3.98 4.74 3.74
CA GLY A 71 -3.45 6.09 3.74
C GLY A 71 -3.20 6.61 2.33
N VAL A 72 -3.46 7.90 2.11
CA VAL A 72 -3.09 8.64 0.89
C VAL A 72 -2.47 9.97 1.33
N GLY A 73 -1.24 10.23 0.89
CA GLY A 73 -0.46 11.40 1.28
C GLY A 73 -0.49 12.52 0.23
N ASP A 74 0.35 13.54 0.46
CA ASP A 74 0.54 14.68 -0.46
C ASP A 74 -0.74 15.45 -0.84
N LEU A 75 -1.74 15.44 0.05
CA LEU A 75 -3.02 16.07 -0.18
C LEU A 75 -3.03 17.56 0.18
N GLY A 76 -3.97 18.30 -0.42
CA GLY A 76 -4.18 19.72 -0.17
C GLY A 76 -3.27 20.64 -1.01
N ASP A 77 -3.52 21.94 -0.93
CA ASP A 77 -2.83 22.95 -1.75
C ASP A 77 -1.30 23.00 -1.51
N ASP A 78 -0.86 22.60 -0.31
CA ASP A 78 0.54 22.57 0.10
C ASP A 78 1.15 21.17 0.17
N GLY A 79 0.36 20.12 -0.10
CA GLY A 79 0.77 18.73 -0.02
C GLY A 79 1.06 18.24 1.40
N ASN A 80 0.65 18.99 2.44
CA ASN A 80 0.98 18.65 3.82
C ASN A 80 -0.09 17.81 4.53
N LEU A 81 -1.12 17.37 3.80
CA LEU A 81 -2.21 16.58 4.38
C LEU A 81 -2.09 15.11 3.99
N GLU A 82 -2.51 14.25 4.90
CA GLU A 82 -2.65 12.81 4.68
C GLU A 82 -4.06 12.36 5.08
N ALA A 83 -4.73 11.61 4.21
CA ALA A 83 -6.00 10.96 4.53
C ALA A 83 -5.75 9.55 5.06
N LEU A 84 -6.07 9.30 6.32
CA LEU A 84 -5.96 7.96 6.94
C LEU A 84 -7.32 7.44 7.40
N GLY A 85 -7.69 6.23 6.96
CA GLY A 85 -8.97 5.59 7.26
C GLY A 85 -8.83 4.15 7.73
N ASP A 86 -9.86 3.68 8.44
CA ASP A 86 -9.95 2.30 8.92
C ASP A 86 -10.22 1.37 7.73
N LEU A 87 -9.40 0.34 7.57
CA LEU A 87 -9.50 -0.66 6.52
C LEU A 87 -10.01 -1.99 7.09
N ALA A 88 -11.04 -2.55 6.44
CA ALA A 88 -11.54 -3.89 6.73
C ALA A 88 -11.57 -4.72 5.44
N LEU A 89 -10.86 -5.85 5.44
CA LEU A 89 -10.74 -6.76 4.31
C LEU A 89 -11.27 -8.16 4.66
N THR A 90 -11.77 -8.84 3.64
CA THR A 90 -12.04 -10.27 3.64
C THR A 90 -11.31 -10.88 2.45
N ALA A 91 -10.26 -11.64 2.73
CA ALA A 91 -9.52 -12.40 1.74
C ALA A 91 -10.11 -13.81 1.63
N ASP A 92 -10.63 -14.17 0.45
CA ASP A 92 -11.03 -15.53 0.10
C ASP A 92 -9.95 -16.16 -0.78
N PHE A 93 -9.03 -16.88 -0.15
CA PHE A 93 -7.95 -17.58 -0.83
C PHE A 93 -8.44 -18.79 -1.64
N THR A 94 -9.63 -19.30 -1.35
CA THR A 94 -10.23 -20.40 -2.11
C THR A 94 -10.85 -19.89 -3.41
N GLY A 95 -11.54 -18.75 -3.35
CA GLY A 95 -12.12 -18.05 -4.49
C GLY A 95 -11.12 -17.21 -5.28
N GLY A 96 -9.97 -16.87 -4.68
CA GLY A 96 -8.97 -16.00 -5.29
C GLY A 96 -9.40 -14.54 -5.33
N THR A 97 -10.18 -14.09 -4.34
CA THR A 97 -10.77 -12.74 -4.31
C THR A 97 -10.51 -12.04 -2.99
N VAL A 98 -10.43 -10.72 -3.02
CA VAL A 98 -10.48 -9.86 -1.83
C VAL A 98 -11.67 -8.92 -1.95
N THR A 99 -12.37 -8.71 -0.84
CA THR A 99 -13.46 -7.72 -0.74
C THR A 99 -13.32 -6.95 0.56
N GLY A 100 -13.86 -5.75 0.65
CA GLY A 100 -13.74 -4.97 1.88
C GLY A 100 -14.35 -3.59 1.81
N THR A 101 -14.05 -2.81 2.83
CA THR A 101 -14.40 -1.39 2.92
C THR A 101 -13.30 -0.61 3.60
N ALA A 102 -13.08 0.63 3.19
CA ALA A 102 -12.36 1.62 3.98
C ALA A 102 -13.31 2.77 4.38
N ASN A 103 -13.26 3.22 5.63
CA ASN A 103 -14.12 4.29 6.14
C ASN A 103 -13.47 5.00 7.35
N ASN A 104 -14.21 5.90 8.01
CA ASN A 104 -13.71 6.68 9.16
C ASN A 104 -12.39 7.41 8.86
N PHE A 105 -12.29 7.97 7.66
CA PHE A 105 -11.13 8.73 7.25
C PHE A 105 -11.05 10.06 8.01
N ALA A 106 -9.83 10.51 8.24
CA ALA A 106 -9.55 11.86 8.68
C ALA A 106 -8.34 12.41 7.94
N LEU A 107 -8.31 13.73 7.73
CA LEU A 107 -7.16 14.46 7.21
C LEU A 107 -6.26 14.85 8.38
N TYR A 108 -5.01 14.44 8.31
CA TYR A 108 -3.97 14.75 9.28
C TYR A 108 -2.99 15.72 8.66
N ASP A 109 -2.62 16.74 9.42
CA ASP A 109 -1.45 17.57 9.11
C ASP A 109 -0.18 16.77 9.42
N GLN A 110 0.66 16.52 8.42
CA GLN A 110 1.83 15.65 8.54
C GLN A 110 2.88 16.20 9.53
N ASP A 111 2.97 17.52 9.68
CA ASP A 111 3.91 18.18 10.59
C ASP A 111 3.50 18.06 12.07
N THR A 112 2.20 18.11 12.35
CA THR A 112 1.65 18.25 13.72
C THR A 112 0.84 17.05 14.18
N GLN A 113 0.46 16.15 13.26
CA GLN A 113 -0.47 15.04 13.45
C GLN A 113 -1.84 15.47 13.99
N ALA A 114 -2.19 16.74 13.85
CA ALA A 114 -3.50 17.23 14.21
C ALA A 114 -4.52 16.78 13.16
N VAL A 115 -5.70 16.39 13.62
CA VAL A 115 -6.84 16.15 12.74
C VAL A 115 -7.37 17.50 12.26
N GLU A 116 -7.23 17.77 10.96
CA GLU A 116 -7.75 18.95 10.29
C GLU A 116 -9.24 18.78 9.96
N ALA A 117 -9.63 17.60 9.48
CA ALA A 117 -11.02 17.28 9.15
C ALA A 117 -11.32 15.79 9.34
N GLU A 118 -12.56 15.49 9.74
CA GLU A 118 -13.11 14.13 9.64
C GLU A 118 -13.84 13.99 8.31
N LEU A 119 -13.58 12.90 7.59
CA LEU A 119 -14.22 12.59 6.31
C LEU A 119 -15.35 11.58 6.54
N SER A 120 -16.54 11.93 6.08
CA SER A 120 -17.65 10.98 5.98
C SER A 120 -17.61 10.23 4.65
N GLY A 121 -18.40 9.16 4.54
CA GLY A 121 -18.40 8.29 3.35
C GLY A 121 -17.59 7.01 3.55
N SER A 122 -17.32 6.32 2.44
CA SER A 122 -16.60 5.04 2.45
C SER A 122 -16.12 4.67 1.05
N LEU A 123 -15.04 3.89 1.00
CA LEU A 123 -14.56 3.21 -0.19
C LEU A 123 -15.00 1.73 -0.13
N SER A 124 -15.47 1.21 -1.26
CA SER A 124 -15.66 -0.22 -1.48
C SER A 124 -14.38 -0.82 -2.01
N ILE A 125 -14.00 -2.00 -1.52
CA ILE A 125 -12.80 -2.70 -1.99
C ILE A 125 -13.18 -3.99 -2.68
N ASN A 126 -12.70 -4.19 -3.91
CA ASN A 126 -12.96 -5.40 -4.69
C ASN A 126 -11.72 -5.78 -5.51
N GLY A 127 -11.24 -7.01 -5.38
CA GLY A 127 -10.02 -7.40 -6.04
C GLY A 127 -9.82 -8.90 -6.16
N THR A 128 -8.61 -9.26 -6.58
CA THR A 128 -8.18 -10.63 -6.83
C THR A 128 -6.88 -10.95 -6.10
N ILE A 129 -6.70 -12.24 -5.80
CA ILE A 129 -5.51 -12.78 -5.15
C ILE A 129 -4.83 -13.73 -6.12
N THR A 130 -3.53 -13.54 -6.35
CA THR A 130 -2.70 -14.41 -7.21
C THR A 130 -1.37 -14.72 -6.53
N GLY A 131 -1.14 -15.98 -6.18
CA GLY A 131 0.03 -16.35 -5.38
C GLY A 131 -0.06 -15.68 -4.01
N THR A 132 1.01 -14.99 -3.61
CA THR A 132 1.05 -14.15 -2.40
C THR A 132 0.64 -12.70 -2.67
N GLY A 133 0.29 -12.35 -3.91
CA GLY A 133 -0.07 -10.98 -4.29
C GLY A 133 -1.57 -10.71 -4.26
N MET A 134 -1.92 -9.45 -4.05
CA MET A 134 -3.27 -8.89 -4.09
C MET A 134 -3.29 -7.68 -5.03
N THR A 135 -4.31 -7.60 -5.88
CA THR A 135 -4.66 -6.37 -6.63
C THR A 135 -6.15 -6.11 -6.44
N ALA A 136 -6.52 -4.90 -6.03
CA ALA A 136 -7.91 -4.50 -5.80
C ALA A 136 -8.19 -3.06 -6.22
N ASP A 137 -9.44 -2.78 -6.55
CA ASP A 137 -9.94 -1.40 -6.69
C ASP A 137 -10.50 -0.95 -5.33
N ALA A 138 -10.24 0.30 -4.96
CA ALA A 138 -10.83 1.01 -3.83
C ALA A 138 -11.53 2.27 -4.33
N ASP A 139 -12.84 2.18 -4.50
CA ASP A 139 -13.66 3.23 -5.13
C ASP A 139 -14.77 3.73 -4.20
N GLY A 140 -15.07 5.03 -4.25
CA GLY A 140 -16.14 5.60 -3.45
C GLY A 140 -16.18 7.12 -3.44
N THR A 141 -16.86 7.66 -2.44
CA THR A 141 -16.94 9.11 -2.22
C THR A 141 -16.64 9.41 -0.76
N LEU A 142 -15.72 10.32 -0.53
CA LEU A 142 -15.42 10.91 0.78
C LEU A 142 -15.95 12.33 0.84
N ASN A 143 -16.30 12.82 2.02
CA ASN A 143 -16.89 14.15 2.18
C ASN A 143 -16.44 14.85 3.46
N ASP A 144 -15.87 16.05 3.30
CA ASP A 144 -15.44 16.98 4.37
C ASP A 144 -16.33 18.24 4.48
N GLY A 145 -17.42 18.26 3.70
CA GLY A 145 -18.14 19.47 3.33
C GLY A 145 -18.35 19.57 1.81
N GLU A 146 -17.43 18.99 1.04
CA GLU A 146 -17.50 18.79 -0.40
C GLU A 146 -17.39 17.30 -0.76
N ASP A 147 -17.97 16.87 -1.89
CA ASP A 147 -17.87 15.47 -2.33
C ASP A 147 -16.58 15.27 -3.10
N HIS A 148 -15.75 14.33 -2.65
CA HIS A 148 -14.52 13.90 -3.30
C HIS A 148 -14.68 12.52 -3.91
N LEU A 149 -14.56 12.40 -5.22
CA LEU A 149 -14.63 11.10 -5.91
C LEU A 149 -13.27 10.43 -5.85
N VAL A 150 -13.24 9.22 -5.28
CA VAL A 150 -12.02 8.44 -5.07
C VAL A 150 -12.07 7.18 -5.94
N ASP A 151 -11.02 6.96 -6.72
CA ASP A 151 -10.81 5.79 -7.58
C ASP A 151 -9.35 5.37 -7.50
N LEU A 152 -9.05 4.41 -6.62
CA LEU A 152 -7.70 3.96 -6.30
C LEU A 152 -7.51 2.48 -6.66
N VAL A 153 -6.29 2.13 -7.02
CA VAL A 153 -5.82 0.76 -7.17
C VAL A 153 -4.90 0.43 -6.00
N MET A 154 -5.13 -0.72 -5.39
CA MET A 154 -4.34 -1.29 -4.30
C MET A 154 -3.55 -2.48 -4.84
N ASP A 155 -2.23 -2.48 -4.67
CA ASP A 155 -1.37 -3.60 -4.99
C ASP A 155 -0.56 -3.98 -3.75
N GLY A 156 -0.53 -5.25 -3.36
CA GLY A 156 0.23 -5.65 -2.18
C GLY A 156 0.54 -7.13 -2.08
N ILE A 157 1.18 -7.49 -0.98
CA ILE A 157 1.71 -8.83 -0.71
C ILE A 157 1.24 -9.29 0.67
N PHE A 158 0.84 -10.56 0.77
CA PHE A 158 0.57 -11.21 2.03
C PHE A 158 1.87 -11.69 2.70
N TYR A 159 2.03 -11.39 3.98
CA TYR A 159 3.20 -11.70 4.81
C TYR A 159 2.84 -12.57 6.01
N ASP A 160 3.84 -13.28 6.52
CA ASP A 160 3.84 -13.81 7.88
C ASP A 160 4.43 -12.73 8.81
N TYR A 161 3.56 -12.10 9.60
CA TYR A 161 3.93 -11.09 10.57
C TYR A 161 3.69 -11.62 11.98
N GLU A 162 4.78 -11.95 12.67
CA GLU A 162 4.74 -12.49 14.04
C GLU A 162 3.89 -13.78 14.21
N GLY A 163 3.69 -14.54 13.12
CA GLY A 163 2.86 -15.74 13.10
C GLY A 163 1.42 -15.50 12.63
N ASP A 164 1.03 -14.24 12.42
CA ASP A 164 -0.27 -13.83 11.91
C ASP A 164 -0.19 -13.49 10.42
N LEU A 165 -1.31 -13.70 9.73
CA LEU A 165 -1.44 -13.31 8.33
C LEU A 165 -1.60 -11.80 8.25
N ALA A 166 -0.72 -11.14 7.49
CA ALA A 166 -0.77 -9.71 7.25
C ALA A 166 -0.75 -9.41 5.75
N VAL A 167 -1.21 -8.23 5.36
CA VAL A 167 -1.06 -7.68 4.00
C VAL A 167 -0.54 -6.26 4.11
N TYR A 168 0.42 -5.92 3.24
CA TYR A 168 0.95 -4.57 3.08
C TYR A 168 1.11 -4.29 1.59
N GLY A 169 0.90 -3.04 1.18
CA GLY A 169 1.09 -2.64 -0.18
C GLY A 169 0.82 -1.17 -0.44
N ASP A 170 0.98 -0.82 -1.71
CA ASP A 170 0.84 0.53 -2.23
C ASP A 170 -0.60 0.78 -2.69
N VAL A 171 -0.97 2.06 -2.66
CA VAL A 171 -2.20 2.58 -3.25
C VAL A 171 -1.83 3.67 -4.25
N SER A 172 -2.46 3.66 -5.42
CA SER A 172 -2.30 4.73 -6.41
C SER A 172 -3.58 4.92 -7.22
N GLY A 173 -3.90 6.14 -7.61
CA GLY A 173 -5.09 6.39 -8.43
C GLY A 173 -5.46 7.85 -8.46
N THR A 174 -6.75 8.16 -8.41
CA THR A 174 -7.23 9.55 -8.47
C THR A 174 -8.19 9.92 -7.35
N ILE A 175 -8.06 11.16 -6.89
CA ILE A 175 -9.02 11.87 -6.05
C ILE A 175 -9.43 13.14 -6.80
N ASP A 176 -10.71 13.28 -7.14
CA ASP A 176 -11.25 14.36 -7.99
C ASP A 176 -10.56 14.54 -9.35
N GLY A 177 -9.88 13.50 -9.82
CA GLY A 177 -9.15 13.47 -11.09
C GLY A 177 -7.68 13.88 -10.99
N ASP A 178 -7.22 14.31 -9.82
CA ASP A 178 -5.80 14.49 -9.51
C ASP A 178 -5.20 13.15 -9.05
N TYR A 179 -3.95 12.89 -9.42
CA TYR A 179 -3.30 11.60 -9.17
C TYR A 179 -2.62 11.60 -7.82
N GLU A 180 -2.93 10.58 -7.01
CA GLU A 180 -2.46 10.46 -5.63
C GLU A 180 -1.88 9.06 -5.37
N GLU A 181 -0.97 8.99 -4.40
CA GLU A 181 -0.29 7.77 -3.97
C GLU A 181 -0.35 7.64 -2.43
N GLY A 182 -0.16 6.41 -1.96
CA GLY A 182 -0.08 6.10 -0.54
C GLY A 182 0.08 4.60 -0.33
N GLY A 183 -0.43 4.11 0.80
CA GLY A 183 -0.24 2.72 1.18
C GLY A 183 -1.42 2.15 1.95
N TYR A 184 -1.32 0.87 2.28
CA TYR A 184 -2.22 0.22 3.22
C TYR A 184 -1.51 -0.93 3.94
N ALA A 185 -2.01 -1.23 5.13
CA ALA A 185 -1.57 -2.39 5.91
C ALA A 185 -2.77 -2.96 6.68
N ALA A 186 -2.87 -4.28 6.77
CA ALA A 186 -3.88 -4.96 7.59
C ALA A 186 -3.37 -6.29 8.14
N ILE A 187 -3.85 -6.66 9.33
CA ILE A 187 -3.50 -7.90 10.03
C ILE A 187 -4.79 -8.69 10.27
N ALA A 188 -4.72 -10.02 10.18
CA ALA A 188 -5.86 -10.90 10.43
C ALA A 188 -6.36 -10.83 11.88
N ASP A 189 -7.68 -10.96 12.06
CA ASP A 189 -8.35 -10.94 13.39
C ASP A 189 -8.27 -12.27 14.15
#